data_AF-A0A7L5APQ4-F1
#
_entry.id   AF-A0A7L5APQ4-F1
#
_cell.length_a   1.000
_cell.length_b   1.000
_cell.length_c   1.000
_cell.angle_alpha   90.00
_cell.angle_beta   90.00
_cell.angle_gamma   90.00
#
_symmetry.space_group_name_H-M   'P 1'
#
loop_
_entity.id
_entity.type
_entity.pdbx_description
1 polymer ?
#
loop_
_entity_poly.entity_id
_entity_poly.type
_entity_poly.pdbx_seq_one_letter_code
_entity_poly.pdbx_strand_id
1 'polypeptide(L)'
;MTSPRTPRRPSARRATRALALALCLTSGLALAACGSGSGKASESTAASGGSGLSLRASTQEPIPTLTPTPTPSPSSGVGLSARSSEAPPSATPQQTEEPWSPPTLKFYNEDTSVWYQDDSVVNTDAVSSNGNIEGYRTWDNACIGYETRDISERIHDLGLDDDTMSSLLVPVNDSVITDYNETGRETLDLVRDDGGTMEGYSVTWTGTFNYDDGTTESVEGYKFARAVGNAGLDFSVEIICSSGRNVSAAQWHTILSGIRIEGLKAGKMSS
;
A
#
# COMPACT_ATOMS: atom_id res chain seq x y z
N MET A 1 57.09 -59.58 13.82
CA MET A 1 57.50 -58.16 13.77
C MET A 1 56.95 -57.45 15.00
N THR A 2 57.86 -56.94 15.84
CA THR A 2 57.75 -55.78 16.78
C THR A 2 56.52 -55.62 17.70
N SER A 3 56.75 -55.85 19.00
CA SER A 3 56.13 -55.12 20.16
C SER A 3 56.73 -53.68 20.24
N PRO A 4 56.24 -52.66 21.02
CA PRO A 4 55.71 -52.76 22.40
C PRO A 4 54.68 -51.69 22.93
N ARG A 5 54.22 -51.94 24.17
CA ARG A 5 53.89 -51.04 25.34
C ARG A 5 52.95 -49.81 25.28
N THR A 6 52.00 -49.86 26.23
CA THR A 6 51.16 -48.87 26.99
C THR A 6 51.85 -47.54 27.40
N PRO A 7 51.14 -46.41 27.71
CA PRO A 7 50.27 -46.29 28.92
C PRO A 7 49.07 -45.30 28.89
N ARG A 8 48.36 -45.31 30.04
CA ARG A 8 47.16 -44.59 30.54
C ARG A 8 47.45 -43.10 30.87
N ARG A 9 46.50 -42.16 30.66
CA ARG A 9 46.02 -41.13 31.65
C ARG A 9 45.05 -40.07 31.04
N PRO A 10 44.31 -39.31 31.89
CA PRO A 10 42.99 -38.73 31.59
C PRO A 10 43.05 -37.27 31.13
N SER A 11 42.01 -36.80 30.43
CA SER A 11 41.72 -35.36 30.33
C SER A 11 40.70 -34.97 31.40
N ALA A 12 41.07 -33.97 32.18
CA ALA A 12 40.24 -33.37 33.20
C ALA A 12 40.21 -31.86 32.96
N ARG A 13 39.04 -31.26 33.24
CA ARG A 13 38.81 -29.83 33.58
C ARG A 13 38.91 -28.86 32.38
N ARG A 14 38.17 -27.76 32.33
CA ARG A 14 37.09 -27.17 33.16
C ARG A 14 36.48 -26.09 32.27
N ALA A 15 35.17 -25.97 32.27
CA ALA A 15 34.49 -24.78 31.80
C ALA A 15 34.80 -23.61 32.74
N THR A 16 35.16 -22.46 32.18
CA THR A 16 35.15 -21.17 32.88
C THR A 16 34.54 -20.13 31.97
N ARG A 17 33.32 -19.73 32.33
CA ARG A 17 32.65 -18.49 31.91
C ARG A 17 33.45 -17.29 32.41
N ALA A 18 33.48 -16.21 31.65
CA ALA A 18 33.72 -14.87 32.16
C ALA A 18 32.81 -13.88 31.42
N LEU A 19 31.86 -13.31 32.17
CA LEU A 19 31.13 -12.09 31.82
C LEU A 19 32.09 -10.90 31.88
N ALA A 20 31.99 -9.96 30.94
CA ALA A 20 32.55 -8.63 31.07
C ALA A 20 31.44 -7.60 30.84
N LEU A 21 31.01 -6.97 31.94
CA LEU A 21 30.25 -5.71 31.98
C LEU A 21 31.25 -4.56 31.84
N ALA A 22 30.98 -3.61 30.95
CA ALA A 22 31.65 -2.31 30.93
C ALA A 22 30.60 -1.21 30.76
N LEU A 23 30.38 -0.46 31.85
CA LEU A 23 29.67 0.81 31.90
C LEU A 23 30.56 1.92 31.31
N CYS A 24 29.96 2.83 30.54
CA CYS A 24 30.44 4.22 30.45
C CYS A 24 29.23 5.18 30.43
N LEU A 25 29.12 6.01 31.46
CA LEU A 25 28.30 7.21 31.53
C LEU A 25 29.10 8.39 30.97
N THR A 26 28.52 9.21 30.09
CA THR A 26 28.89 10.61 29.93
C THR A 26 27.68 11.46 29.54
N SER A 27 27.42 12.46 30.37
CA SER A 27 26.34 13.45 30.29
C SER A 27 26.67 14.58 29.29
N GLY A 28 25.63 15.19 28.72
CA GLY A 28 25.73 16.49 28.04
C GLY A 28 24.37 17.06 27.64
N LEU A 29 23.80 17.91 28.49
CA LEU A 29 22.72 18.84 28.11
C LEU A 29 23.33 20.08 27.44
N ALA A 30 22.74 20.53 26.34
CA ALA A 30 22.74 21.94 25.96
C ALA A 30 21.48 22.26 25.13
N LEU A 31 20.53 22.99 25.72
CA LEU A 31 19.50 23.72 24.99
C LEU A 31 20.14 24.97 24.38
N ALA A 32 19.94 25.18 23.07
CA ALA A 32 20.15 26.47 22.43
C ALA A 32 18.87 26.85 21.67
N ALA A 33 18.29 27.98 22.06
CA ALA A 33 17.18 28.64 21.39
C ALA A 33 17.66 29.97 20.77
N CYS A 34 16.88 30.45 19.79
CA CYS A 34 16.94 31.71 19.03
C CYS A 34 17.95 31.76 17.87
N GLY A 35 17.62 32.19 16.65
CA GLY A 35 16.35 32.69 16.10
C GLY A 35 16.54 33.32 14.71
N SER A 36 15.40 33.56 14.05
CA SER A 36 15.11 34.49 12.93
C SER A 36 15.70 34.26 11.52
N GLY A 37 14.79 34.12 10.54
CA GLY A 37 15.03 34.69 9.19
C GLY A 37 14.45 33.92 8.00
N SER A 38 13.18 34.18 7.70
CA SER A 38 12.59 34.30 6.36
C SER A 38 12.60 33.12 5.37
N GLY A 39 11.38 32.69 5.03
CA GLY A 39 10.99 32.42 3.64
C GLY A 39 11.32 31.02 3.12
N LYS A 40 10.40 30.08 3.29
CA LYS A 40 9.31 29.81 2.35
C LYS A 40 8.42 28.77 3.05
N ALA A 41 7.12 29.05 3.09
CA ALA A 41 6.15 28.02 3.39
C ALA A 41 6.27 26.99 2.26
N SER A 42 7.01 25.91 2.51
CA SER A 42 6.69 24.65 1.87
C SER A 42 5.32 24.30 2.42
N GLU A 43 4.30 24.45 1.57
CA GLU A 43 3.08 23.67 1.70
C GLU A 43 3.53 22.21 1.74
N SER A 44 3.69 21.70 2.96
CA SER A 44 3.61 20.29 3.22
C SER A 44 2.23 19.88 2.73
N THR A 45 2.18 19.27 1.55
CA THR A 45 1.04 18.52 1.06
C THR A 45 0.63 17.59 2.21
N ALA A 46 -0.44 17.97 2.90
CA ALA A 46 -1.06 17.14 3.90
C ALA A 46 -1.64 15.94 3.13
N ALA A 47 -0.85 14.87 3.02
CA ALA A 47 -1.43 13.55 2.94
C ALA A 47 -2.35 13.44 4.16
N SER A 48 -3.63 13.15 3.93
CA SER A 48 -4.62 12.84 4.95
C SER A 48 -4.04 11.79 5.89
N GLY A 49 -3.48 12.26 7.02
CA GLY A 49 -2.61 11.49 7.90
C GLY A 49 -3.36 10.64 8.91
N GLY A 50 -4.28 9.82 8.44
CA GLY A 50 -4.78 8.66 9.19
C GLY A 50 -4.16 7.40 8.62
N SER A 51 -3.70 6.47 9.45
CA SER A 51 -3.37 5.14 8.93
C SER A 51 -4.63 4.52 8.33
N GLY A 52 -4.50 3.90 7.16
CA GLY A 52 -5.61 3.16 6.54
C GLY A 52 -6.08 2.00 7.40
N LEU A 53 -5.30 1.60 8.40
CA LEU A 53 -5.56 0.49 9.30
C LEU A 53 -6.39 0.93 10.52
N SER A 54 -7.39 0.12 10.86
CA SER A 54 -8.14 0.21 12.11
C SER A 54 -7.41 -0.60 13.17
N LEU A 55 -6.96 0.08 14.21
CA LEU A 55 -6.12 -0.46 15.29
C LEU A 55 -6.91 -1.24 16.34
N ARG A 56 -8.17 -1.60 16.06
CA ARG A 56 -9.03 -2.27 17.01
C ARG A 56 -8.63 -3.74 17.13
N ALA A 57 -8.17 -4.11 18.34
CA ALA A 57 -7.85 -5.47 18.75
C ALA A 57 -8.86 -6.47 18.18
N SER A 58 -8.36 -7.38 17.33
CA SER A 58 -9.10 -8.45 16.67
C SER A 58 -9.96 -9.21 17.69
N THR A 59 -11.21 -8.80 17.81
CA THR A 59 -12.25 -9.61 18.45
C THR A 59 -13.01 -10.26 17.32
N GLN A 60 -12.90 -11.59 17.30
CA GLN A 60 -13.44 -12.51 16.31
C GLN A 60 -14.93 -12.22 16.03
N GLU A 61 -15.21 -11.56 14.91
CA GLU A 61 -16.57 -11.50 14.37
C GLU A 61 -16.89 -12.77 13.56
N PRO A 62 -18.15 -13.22 13.56
CA PRO A 62 -18.57 -14.39 12.80
C PRO A 62 -18.57 -14.08 11.29
N ILE A 63 -18.09 -15.04 10.50
CA ILE A 63 -18.03 -15.04 9.04
C ILE A 63 -19.40 -14.60 8.45
N PRO A 64 -19.49 -13.47 7.71
CA PRO A 64 -20.75 -13.06 7.10
C PRO A 64 -21.11 -13.95 5.91
N THR A 65 -22.40 -14.26 5.79
CA THR A 65 -22.98 -14.96 4.63
C THR A 65 -23.41 -13.93 3.59
N LEU A 66 -22.88 -14.04 2.38
CA LEU A 66 -23.04 -13.06 1.29
C LEU A 66 -24.49 -12.94 0.82
N THR A 67 -25.02 -11.71 0.87
CA THR A 67 -26.20 -11.30 0.08
C THR A 67 -25.82 -10.05 -0.73
N PRO A 68 -25.94 -10.04 -2.07
CA PRO A 68 -25.59 -8.88 -2.86
C PRO A 68 -26.63 -7.76 -2.68
N THR A 69 -26.18 -6.58 -2.26
CA THR A 69 -27.01 -5.37 -2.17
C THR A 69 -26.86 -4.54 -3.46
N PRO A 70 -27.95 -4.17 -4.15
CA PRO A 70 -27.86 -3.39 -5.39
C PRO A 70 -27.74 -1.88 -5.13
N THR A 71 -26.76 -1.25 -5.76
CA THR A 71 -26.59 0.22 -5.88
C THR A 71 -27.59 0.78 -6.92
N PRO A 72 -28.25 1.93 -6.69
CA PRO A 72 -29.21 2.50 -7.63
C PRO A 72 -28.55 3.13 -8.87
N SER A 73 -29.20 2.97 -10.04
CA SER A 73 -28.87 3.59 -11.33
C SER A 73 -29.29 5.08 -11.39
N PRO A 74 -28.60 5.92 -12.20
CA PRO A 74 -28.98 7.32 -12.40
C PRO A 74 -30.10 7.47 -13.45
N SER A 75 -31.00 8.41 -13.19
CA SER A 75 -32.10 8.82 -14.06
C SER A 75 -31.64 9.69 -15.23
N SER A 76 -32.12 9.37 -16.44
CA SER A 76 -31.96 10.16 -17.66
C SER A 76 -32.81 11.43 -17.64
N GLY A 77 -32.22 12.56 -18.03
CA GLY A 77 -32.93 13.81 -18.31
C GLY A 77 -32.63 14.29 -19.73
N VAL A 78 -33.60 14.17 -20.63
CA VAL A 78 -33.58 14.72 -21.99
C VAL A 78 -34.22 16.11 -21.97
N GLY A 79 -33.57 17.10 -22.58
CA GLY A 79 -34.14 18.43 -22.84
C GLY A 79 -33.52 19.06 -24.08
N LEU A 80 -34.33 19.26 -25.12
CA LEU A 80 -33.97 19.72 -26.47
C LEU A 80 -33.95 21.27 -26.60
N SER A 81 -33.00 21.72 -27.44
CA SER A 81 -33.07 22.86 -28.38
C SER A 81 -32.99 24.32 -27.88
N ALA A 82 -31.99 25.05 -28.40
CA ALA A 82 -32.23 26.17 -29.34
C ALA A 82 -30.96 26.50 -30.15
N ARG A 83 -31.17 26.71 -31.45
CA ARG A 83 -30.20 26.98 -32.52
C ARG A 83 -30.09 28.48 -32.74
N SER A 84 -28.89 29.03 -32.80
CA SER A 84 -28.58 30.27 -33.52
C SER A 84 -27.20 30.18 -34.14
N SER A 85 -27.17 30.38 -35.46
CA SER A 85 -25.97 30.41 -36.29
C SER A 85 -25.47 31.84 -36.43
N GLU A 86 -24.20 32.08 -36.12
CA GLU A 86 -23.39 33.13 -36.77
C GLU A 86 -21.89 32.81 -36.58
N ALA A 87 -21.11 32.92 -37.66
CA ALA A 87 -19.66 32.71 -37.69
C ALA A 87 -19.03 33.64 -38.75
N PRO A 88 -17.73 33.97 -38.70
CA PRO A 88 -16.85 34.21 -37.55
C PRO A 88 -16.05 35.54 -37.71
N PRO A 89 -15.21 35.92 -36.73
CA PRO A 89 -13.92 36.51 -37.09
C PRO A 89 -12.77 35.57 -36.71
N SER A 90 -11.80 35.52 -37.60
CA SER A 90 -10.59 34.69 -37.54
C SER A 90 -9.83 34.93 -36.24
N ALA A 91 -9.85 33.93 -35.35
CA ALA A 91 -8.97 33.84 -34.19
C ALA A 91 -8.18 32.53 -34.32
N THR A 92 -6.87 32.63 -34.12
CA THR A 92 -5.93 31.52 -33.94
C THR A 92 -6.56 30.45 -33.06
N PRO A 93 -6.50 29.14 -33.38
CA PRO A 93 -7.09 28.12 -32.54
C PRO A 93 -6.35 28.07 -31.20
N GLN A 94 -6.86 28.79 -30.19
CA GLN A 94 -6.60 28.42 -28.81
C GLN A 94 -7.32 27.10 -28.61
N GLN A 95 -6.56 26.00 -28.64
CA GLN A 95 -7.03 24.74 -28.10
C GLN A 95 -7.41 25.03 -26.64
N THR A 96 -8.71 25.11 -26.39
CA THR A 96 -9.21 25.01 -25.03
C THR A 96 -9.09 23.54 -24.72
N GLU A 97 -8.04 23.16 -23.98
CA GLU A 97 -7.97 21.81 -23.43
C GLU A 97 -9.26 21.58 -22.65
N GLU A 98 -9.96 20.49 -22.97
CA GLU A 98 -11.14 20.09 -22.21
C GLU A 98 -10.67 19.83 -20.77
N PRO A 99 -11.29 20.46 -19.76
CA PRO A 99 -10.90 20.24 -18.38
C PRO A 99 -11.00 18.75 -18.05
N TRP A 100 -9.97 18.21 -17.39
CA TRP A 100 -9.91 16.80 -17.05
C TRP A 100 -11.14 16.41 -16.22
N SER A 101 -11.67 15.23 -16.50
CA SER A 101 -12.80 14.66 -15.77
C SER A 101 -12.42 13.27 -15.29
N PRO A 102 -12.70 12.93 -14.02
CA PRO A 102 -12.31 11.63 -13.47
C PRO A 102 -13.02 10.49 -14.20
N PRO A 103 -12.31 9.39 -14.52
CA PRO A 103 -12.92 8.22 -15.11
C PRO A 103 -13.90 7.57 -14.13
N THR A 104 -14.95 6.95 -14.65
CA THR A 104 -15.84 6.09 -13.85
C THR A 104 -15.25 4.69 -13.80
N LEU A 105 -14.60 4.35 -12.70
CA LEU A 105 -14.00 3.03 -12.49
C LEU A 105 -14.87 2.17 -11.57
N LYS A 106 -14.86 0.85 -11.79
CA LYS A 106 -15.46 -0.14 -10.89
C LYS A 106 -14.44 -1.18 -10.48
N PHE A 107 -14.41 -1.50 -9.20
CA PHE A 107 -13.45 -2.41 -8.60
C PHE A 107 -14.16 -3.67 -8.16
N TYR A 108 -13.56 -4.82 -8.41
CA TYR A 108 -14.09 -6.13 -8.05
C TYR A 108 -12.99 -7.01 -7.50
N ASN A 109 -13.33 -7.78 -6.48
CA ASN A 109 -12.52 -8.88 -5.99
C ASN A 109 -13.24 -10.19 -6.35
N GLU A 110 -12.75 -10.85 -7.40
CA GLU A 110 -13.39 -12.02 -8.01
C GLU A 110 -12.85 -13.36 -7.48
N ASP A 111 -11.70 -13.35 -6.80
CA ASP A 111 -11.11 -14.54 -6.17
C ASP A 111 -10.87 -14.30 -4.68
N THR A 112 -11.72 -14.94 -3.86
CA THR A 112 -11.68 -14.86 -2.40
C THR A 112 -11.11 -16.13 -1.76
N SER A 113 -10.36 -16.94 -2.51
CA SER A 113 -9.79 -18.21 -2.02
C SER A 113 -8.70 -18.02 -0.97
N VAL A 114 -8.02 -16.87 -0.96
CA VAL A 114 -6.93 -16.54 0.00
C VAL A 114 -7.43 -15.67 1.14
N TRP A 115 -8.28 -14.69 0.83
CA TRP A 115 -8.78 -13.69 1.77
C TRP A 115 -10.26 -13.38 1.55
N TYR A 116 -10.89 -12.77 2.54
CA TYR A 116 -12.27 -12.28 2.48
C TYR A 116 -12.32 -10.84 2.96
N GLN A 117 -13.33 -10.10 2.49
CA GLN A 117 -13.53 -8.71 2.89
C GLN A 117 -13.90 -8.64 4.38
N ASP A 118 -13.15 -7.83 5.13
CA ASP A 118 -13.30 -7.54 6.55
C ASP A 118 -12.92 -6.08 6.78
N ASP A 119 -13.85 -5.16 6.57
CA ASP A 119 -13.59 -3.71 6.71
C ASP A 119 -13.31 -3.29 8.17
N SER A 120 -13.46 -4.20 9.15
CA SER A 120 -13.12 -3.88 10.55
C SER A 120 -11.63 -3.63 10.77
N VAL A 121 -10.78 -4.08 9.84
CA VAL A 121 -9.31 -3.94 9.87
C VAL A 121 -8.82 -2.63 9.29
N VAL A 122 -9.69 -1.83 8.67
CA VAL A 122 -9.34 -0.54 8.07
C VAL A 122 -10.14 0.59 8.68
N ASN A 123 -9.55 1.78 8.69
CA ASN A 123 -10.25 3.02 8.98
C ASN A 123 -10.82 3.58 7.68
N THR A 124 -12.09 3.31 7.40
CA THR A 124 -12.76 3.79 6.19
C THR A 124 -12.91 5.32 6.14
N ASP A 125 -12.72 6.02 7.26
CA ASP A 125 -12.69 7.49 7.32
C ASP A 125 -11.30 8.08 6.98
N ALA A 126 -10.27 7.24 6.79
CA ALA A 126 -8.89 7.69 6.52
C ALA A 126 -8.66 8.13 5.06
N VAL A 127 -9.64 7.94 4.17
CA VAL A 127 -9.52 8.26 2.74
C VAL A 127 -10.02 9.66 2.38
N SER A 128 -9.51 10.18 1.26
CA SER A 128 -10.00 11.44 0.69
C SER A 128 -11.46 11.31 0.22
N SER A 129 -12.13 12.43 -0.10
CA SER A 129 -13.48 12.38 -0.69
C SER A 129 -13.53 11.63 -2.03
N ASN A 130 -12.38 11.44 -2.68
CA ASN A 130 -12.25 10.75 -3.96
C ASN A 130 -11.55 9.39 -3.81
N GLY A 131 -11.23 9.02 -2.56
CA GLY A 131 -10.55 7.79 -2.22
C GLY A 131 -11.50 6.76 -1.63
N ASN A 132 -11.05 5.52 -1.59
CA ASN A 132 -11.72 4.42 -0.93
C ASN A 132 -10.69 3.43 -0.40
N ILE A 133 -11.00 2.83 0.74
CA ILE A 133 -10.24 1.73 1.32
C ILE A 133 -11.19 0.58 1.65
N GLU A 134 -10.80 -0.63 1.29
CA GLU A 134 -11.51 -1.88 1.61
C GLU A 134 -10.57 -2.79 2.40
N GLY A 135 -11.05 -3.34 3.51
CA GLY A 135 -10.27 -4.21 4.39
C GLY A 135 -10.48 -5.68 4.06
N TYR A 136 -9.44 -6.48 4.29
CA TYR A 136 -9.44 -7.91 4.02
C TYR A 136 -8.70 -8.69 5.11
N ARG A 137 -9.06 -9.97 5.28
CA ARG A 137 -8.38 -10.90 6.17
C ARG A 137 -8.16 -12.25 5.50
N THR A 138 -7.02 -12.88 5.75
CA THR A 138 -6.80 -14.25 5.29
C THR A 138 -7.66 -15.24 6.08
N TRP A 139 -8.07 -16.34 5.44
CA TRP A 139 -8.92 -17.35 6.09
C TRP A 139 -8.30 -18.01 7.33
N ASP A 140 -6.98 -18.05 7.42
CA ASP A 140 -6.24 -18.56 8.58
C ASP A 140 -5.97 -17.49 9.66
N ASN A 141 -6.46 -16.26 9.44
CA ASN A 141 -6.28 -15.09 10.28
C ASN A 141 -4.80 -14.75 10.55
N ALA A 142 -3.88 -15.18 9.68
CA ALA A 142 -2.47 -14.82 9.77
C ALA A 142 -2.19 -13.37 9.37
N CYS A 143 -3.00 -12.84 8.47
CA CYS A 143 -2.76 -11.54 7.85
C CYS A 143 -4.04 -10.72 7.78
N ILE A 144 -3.84 -9.41 7.84
CA ILE A 144 -4.80 -8.41 7.39
C ILE A 144 -4.28 -7.82 6.09
N GLY A 145 -5.17 -7.30 5.25
CA GLY A 145 -4.80 -6.60 4.04
C GLY A 145 -5.81 -5.53 3.71
N TYR A 146 -5.47 -4.70 2.74
CA TYR A 146 -6.38 -3.67 2.26
C TYR A 146 -6.08 -3.27 0.82
N GLU A 147 -7.12 -2.80 0.15
CA GLU A 147 -7.04 -2.19 -1.16
C GLU A 147 -7.36 -0.69 -1.01
N THR A 148 -6.47 0.17 -1.53
CA THR A 148 -6.69 1.62 -1.58
C THR A 148 -6.79 2.08 -3.02
N ARG A 149 -7.70 3.02 -3.26
CA ARG A 149 -7.83 3.73 -4.52
C ARG A 149 -8.05 5.21 -4.26
N ASP A 150 -7.39 6.08 -5.02
CA ASP A 150 -7.64 7.53 -5.05
C ASP A 150 -7.67 7.97 -6.52
N ILE A 151 -8.73 8.69 -6.92
CA ILE A 151 -8.87 9.21 -8.28
C ILE A 151 -8.97 10.74 -8.17
N SER A 152 -7.96 11.46 -8.65
CA SER A 152 -7.96 12.92 -8.54
C SER A 152 -7.22 13.63 -9.66
N GLU A 153 -7.68 14.85 -9.94
CA GLU A 153 -7.02 15.76 -10.89
C GLU A 153 -5.59 16.08 -10.43
N ARG A 154 -5.37 16.10 -9.11
CA ARG A 154 -4.02 16.26 -8.52
C ARG A 154 -3.05 15.17 -8.99
N ILE A 155 -3.49 13.91 -9.08
CA ILE A 155 -2.64 12.80 -9.56
C ILE A 155 -2.41 12.96 -11.07
N HIS A 156 -3.46 13.31 -11.82
CA HIS A 156 -3.36 13.58 -13.26
C HIS A 156 -2.35 14.70 -13.59
N ASP A 157 -2.36 15.76 -12.79
CA ASP A 157 -1.53 16.95 -13.01
C ASP A 157 -0.10 16.83 -12.49
N LEU A 158 0.31 15.69 -11.92
CA LEU A 158 1.68 15.47 -11.46
C LEU A 158 2.70 15.59 -12.60
N GLY A 159 2.28 15.29 -13.84
CA GLY A 159 3.14 15.37 -15.03
C GLY A 159 4.33 14.40 -14.99
N LEU A 160 4.27 13.40 -14.12
CA LEU A 160 5.24 12.31 -14.02
C LEU A 160 4.73 11.11 -14.82
N ASP A 161 5.66 10.30 -15.32
CA ASP A 161 5.34 9.05 -15.98
C ASP A 161 4.84 8.01 -14.97
N ASP A 162 4.04 7.05 -15.46
CA ASP A 162 3.42 6.05 -14.60
C ASP A 162 4.45 5.18 -13.85
N ASP A 163 5.62 4.91 -14.44
CA ASP A 163 6.68 4.13 -13.79
C ASP A 163 7.23 4.87 -12.56
N THR A 164 7.58 6.15 -12.73
CA THR A 164 8.05 7.01 -11.64
C THR A 164 7.01 7.11 -10.53
N MET A 165 5.74 7.39 -10.87
CA MET A 165 4.68 7.50 -9.85
C MET A 165 4.45 6.18 -9.12
N SER A 166 4.37 5.06 -9.85
CA SER A 166 4.17 3.73 -9.24
C SER A 166 5.33 3.35 -8.32
N SER A 167 6.57 3.69 -8.70
CA SER A 167 7.78 3.43 -7.90
C SER A 167 7.81 4.22 -6.60
N LEU A 168 7.27 5.44 -6.60
CA LEU A 168 7.10 6.28 -5.41
C LEU A 168 5.93 5.84 -4.53
N LEU A 169 4.90 5.24 -5.11
CA LEU A 169 3.70 4.77 -4.41
C LEU A 169 3.91 3.42 -3.69
N VAL A 170 4.74 2.53 -4.24
CA VAL A 170 4.89 1.15 -3.73
C VAL A 170 5.47 1.01 -2.32
N PRO A 171 6.34 1.89 -1.78
CA PRO A 171 6.82 1.74 -0.41
C PRO A 171 5.67 1.77 0.62
N VAL A 172 5.83 1.03 1.72
CA VAL A 172 4.89 1.11 2.86
C VAL A 172 5.23 2.33 3.69
N ASN A 173 4.27 3.24 3.82
CA ASN A 173 4.42 4.51 4.55
C ASN A 173 3.26 4.75 5.52
N ASP A 174 2.70 3.66 6.04
CA ASP A 174 1.65 3.70 7.06
C ASP A 174 2.23 4.12 8.40
N SER A 175 1.58 5.09 9.05
CA SER A 175 2.05 5.65 10.33
C SER A 175 2.16 4.63 11.46
N VAL A 176 1.44 3.51 11.37
CA VAL A 176 1.47 2.41 12.34
C VAL A 176 2.63 1.45 12.08
N ILE A 177 3.29 1.54 10.93
CA ILE A 177 4.45 0.73 10.56
C ILE A 177 5.73 1.55 10.76
N THR A 178 6.61 1.05 11.62
CA THR A 178 7.98 1.57 11.78
C THR A 178 9.00 0.54 11.32
N ASP A 179 10.27 0.95 11.22
CA ASP A 179 11.38 0.07 10.82
C ASP A 179 11.16 -0.65 9.48
N TYR A 180 10.42 0.00 8.57
CA TYR A 180 10.19 -0.51 7.23
C TYR A 180 11.50 -0.84 6.55
N ASN A 181 11.58 -2.06 6.03
CA ASN A 181 12.68 -2.53 5.23
C ASN A 181 12.15 -3.34 4.05
N GLU A 182 12.36 -2.82 2.85
CA GLU A 182 12.09 -3.53 1.60
C GLU A 182 13.07 -4.69 1.45
N THR A 183 12.55 -5.91 1.34
CA THR A 183 13.36 -7.14 1.19
C THR A 183 13.46 -7.63 -0.25
N GLY A 184 12.61 -7.11 -1.13
CA GLY A 184 12.63 -7.44 -2.55
C GLY A 184 11.61 -6.61 -3.31
N ARG A 185 11.88 -6.39 -4.60
CA ARG A 185 11.02 -5.66 -5.52
C ARG A 185 10.99 -6.35 -6.87
N GLU A 186 9.82 -6.39 -7.45
CA GLU A 186 9.57 -6.90 -8.79
C GLU A 186 8.45 -6.12 -9.47
N THR A 187 8.28 -6.38 -10.75
CA THR A 187 7.19 -5.84 -11.56
C THR A 187 6.24 -6.99 -11.86
N LEU A 188 4.96 -6.83 -11.53
CA LEU A 188 3.91 -7.83 -11.76
C LEU A 188 2.85 -7.28 -12.69
N ASP A 189 2.35 -8.12 -13.58
CA ASP A 189 1.31 -7.82 -14.56
C ASP A 189 0.13 -8.78 -14.34
N LEU A 190 -0.66 -8.50 -13.30
CA LEU A 190 -1.60 -9.47 -12.72
C LEU A 190 -3.00 -8.90 -12.48
N VAL A 191 -3.13 -7.63 -12.11
CA VAL A 191 -4.45 -7.03 -11.85
C VAL A 191 -5.15 -6.79 -13.17
N ARG A 192 -6.41 -7.23 -13.28
CA ARG A 192 -7.14 -7.20 -14.57
C ARG A 192 -7.78 -5.85 -14.81
N ASP A 193 -7.71 -5.38 -16.05
CA ASP A 193 -8.39 -4.17 -16.53
C ASP A 193 -9.06 -4.43 -17.89
N ASP A 194 -9.66 -3.40 -18.52
CA ASP A 194 -10.29 -3.56 -19.84
C ASP A 194 -9.27 -3.75 -20.98
N GLY A 195 -7.98 -3.61 -20.70
CA GLY A 195 -6.87 -3.86 -21.61
C GLY A 195 -6.28 -5.28 -21.49
N GLY A 196 -6.66 -6.03 -20.45
CA GLY A 196 -6.15 -7.35 -20.12
C GLY A 196 -5.67 -7.38 -18.68
N THR A 197 -4.40 -7.02 -18.47
CA THR A 197 -3.79 -6.85 -17.15
C THR A 197 -2.99 -5.54 -17.12
N MET A 198 -2.87 -4.97 -15.94
CA MET A 198 -2.02 -3.82 -15.68
C MET A 198 -0.76 -4.24 -14.92
N GLU A 199 0.34 -3.66 -15.37
CA GLU A 199 1.64 -3.80 -14.73
C GLU A 199 1.77 -2.83 -13.57
N GLY A 200 2.38 -3.26 -12.47
CA GLY A 200 2.72 -2.40 -11.34
C GLY A 200 3.90 -2.95 -10.55
N TYR A 201 4.38 -2.17 -9.58
CA TYR A 201 5.44 -2.62 -8.69
C TYR A 201 4.86 -3.46 -7.56
N SER A 202 5.53 -4.57 -7.26
CA SER A 202 5.28 -5.40 -6.08
C SER A 202 6.54 -5.45 -5.22
N VAL A 203 6.40 -5.18 -3.93
CA VAL A 203 7.49 -5.29 -2.96
C VAL A 203 7.17 -6.35 -1.92
N THR A 204 8.20 -7.06 -1.46
CA THR A 204 8.20 -7.78 -0.19
C THR A 204 8.89 -6.91 0.84
N TRP A 205 8.41 -6.94 2.08
CA TRP A 205 8.93 -6.07 3.11
C TRP A 205 8.77 -6.66 4.52
N THR A 206 9.53 -6.10 5.45
CA THR A 206 9.43 -6.34 6.90
C THR A 206 9.32 -5.03 7.64
N GLY A 207 8.72 -5.04 8.83
CA GLY A 207 8.64 -3.86 9.69
C GLY A 207 8.14 -4.19 11.10
N THR A 208 7.79 -3.15 11.83
CA THR A 208 7.21 -3.22 13.17
C THR A 208 5.84 -2.56 13.15
N PHE A 209 4.79 -3.31 13.46
CA PHE A 209 3.45 -2.79 13.66
C PHE A 209 3.32 -2.25 15.09
N ASN A 210 2.78 -1.03 15.22
CA ASN A 210 2.56 -0.35 16.49
C ASN A 210 1.06 -0.28 16.79
N TYR A 211 0.62 -0.97 17.83
CA TYR A 211 -0.77 -0.99 18.26
C TYR A 211 -1.10 0.23 19.15
N ASP A 212 -2.39 0.60 19.19
CA ASP A 212 -2.88 1.71 20.02
C ASP A 212 -2.64 1.52 21.52
N ASP A 213 -2.57 0.28 21.98
CA ASP A 213 -2.28 -0.04 23.38
C ASP A 213 -0.79 0.10 23.75
N GLY A 214 0.03 0.53 22.78
CA GLY A 214 1.48 0.71 22.92
C GLY A 214 2.29 -0.58 22.75
N THR A 215 1.64 -1.70 22.45
CA THR A 215 2.35 -2.94 22.10
C THR A 215 2.83 -2.90 20.65
N THR A 216 3.81 -3.74 20.34
CA THR A 216 4.42 -3.80 19.01
C THR A 216 4.59 -5.24 18.55
N GLU A 217 4.52 -5.48 17.25
CA GLU A 217 4.74 -6.79 16.63
C GLU A 217 5.63 -6.68 15.40
N SER A 218 6.56 -7.63 15.22
CA SER A 218 7.30 -7.75 13.97
C SER A 218 6.39 -8.32 12.89
N VAL A 219 6.28 -7.61 11.78
CA VAL A 219 5.41 -7.94 10.66
C VAL A 219 6.21 -8.06 9.37
N GLU A 220 5.62 -8.78 8.42
CA GLU A 220 6.12 -8.92 7.06
C GLU A 220 4.94 -8.94 6.09
N GLY A 221 5.20 -8.65 4.83
CA GLY A 221 4.10 -8.47 3.90
C GLY A 221 4.50 -8.34 2.45
N TYR A 222 3.48 -8.10 1.64
CA TYR A 222 3.61 -7.68 0.25
C TYR A 222 2.85 -6.36 0.07
N LYS A 223 3.31 -5.55 -0.87
CA LYS A 223 2.54 -4.41 -1.37
C LYS A 223 2.67 -4.31 -2.87
N PHE A 224 1.54 -4.17 -3.56
CA PHE A 224 1.48 -3.85 -4.98
C PHE A 224 0.98 -2.42 -5.14
N ALA A 225 1.58 -1.66 -6.05
CA ALA A 225 1.13 -0.31 -6.37
C ALA A 225 1.21 -0.02 -7.87
N ARG A 226 0.19 0.71 -8.34
CA ARG A 226 0.07 1.17 -9.71
C ARG A 226 -0.57 2.56 -9.72
N ALA A 227 0.18 3.52 -10.23
CA ALA A 227 -0.32 4.84 -10.59
C ALA A 227 -0.58 4.91 -12.11
N VAL A 228 -1.66 5.58 -12.52
CA VAL A 228 -2.02 5.79 -13.92
C VAL A 228 -2.33 7.27 -14.11
N GLY A 229 -1.36 8.04 -14.60
CA GLY A 229 -1.41 9.50 -14.64
C GLY A 229 -2.59 10.02 -15.45
N ASN A 230 -2.78 9.51 -16.67
CA ASN A 230 -3.88 9.96 -17.52
C ASN A 230 -5.28 9.68 -16.91
N ALA A 231 -5.38 8.66 -16.06
CA ALA A 231 -6.61 8.34 -15.32
C ALA A 231 -6.71 9.06 -13.96
N GLY A 232 -5.65 9.76 -13.53
CA GLY A 232 -5.55 10.37 -12.20
C GLY A 232 -5.65 9.35 -11.07
N LEU A 233 -5.28 8.09 -11.30
CA LEU A 233 -5.50 6.97 -10.37
C LEU A 233 -4.21 6.61 -9.63
N ASP A 234 -4.29 6.53 -8.30
CA ASP A 234 -3.38 5.76 -7.47
C ASP A 234 -4.13 4.53 -6.94
N PHE A 235 -3.60 3.33 -7.21
CA PHE A 235 -4.14 2.07 -6.73
C PHE A 235 -3.07 1.27 -6.00
N SER A 236 -3.41 0.71 -4.85
CA SER A 236 -2.51 -0.18 -4.11
C SER A 236 -3.23 -1.30 -3.38
N VAL A 237 -2.52 -2.40 -3.20
CA VAL A 237 -2.94 -3.56 -2.43
C VAL A 237 -1.83 -3.87 -1.45
N GLU A 238 -2.15 -4.01 -0.17
CA GLU A 238 -1.17 -4.34 0.86
C GLU A 238 -1.66 -5.51 1.71
N ILE A 239 -0.73 -6.39 2.09
CA ILE A 239 -0.98 -7.45 3.06
C ILE A 239 0.10 -7.39 4.15
N ILE A 240 -0.35 -7.45 5.40
CA ILE A 240 0.46 -7.37 6.61
C ILE A 240 0.20 -8.62 7.42
N CYS A 241 1.25 -9.40 7.67
CA CYS A 241 1.20 -10.66 8.38
C CYS A 241 2.12 -10.64 9.60
N SER A 242 1.77 -11.39 10.64
CA SER A 242 2.72 -11.71 11.70
C SER A 242 3.98 -12.35 11.11
N SER A 243 5.17 -11.98 11.60
CA SER A 243 6.43 -12.55 11.12
C SER A 243 6.45 -14.08 11.20
N GLY A 244 6.89 -14.73 10.13
CA GLY A 244 6.90 -16.18 9.95
C GLY A 244 5.57 -16.77 9.48
N ARG A 245 4.56 -15.93 9.20
CA ARG A 245 3.22 -16.34 8.77
C ARG A 245 2.75 -15.63 7.49
N ASN A 246 3.68 -15.08 6.70
CA ASN A 246 3.33 -14.45 5.43
C ASN A 246 2.59 -15.40 4.47
N VAL A 247 1.81 -14.82 3.56
CA VAL A 247 1.29 -15.54 2.40
C VAL A 247 2.46 -15.96 1.49
N SER A 248 2.30 -17.08 0.79
CA SER A 248 3.25 -17.46 -0.26
C SER A 248 3.14 -16.51 -1.47
N ALA A 249 4.21 -16.41 -2.27
CA ALA A 249 4.17 -15.64 -3.53
C ALA A 249 3.04 -16.08 -4.46
N ALA A 250 2.70 -17.38 -4.49
CA ALA A 250 1.58 -17.88 -5.27
C ALA A 250 0.22 -17.38 -4.74
N GLN A 251 0.04 -17.31 -3.42
CA GLN A 251 -1.16 -16.73 -2.81
C GLN A 251 -1.23 -15.22 -3.04
N TRP A 252 -0.10 -14.52 -2.96
CA TRP A 252 -0.03 -13.10 -3.32
C TRP A 252 -0.45 -12.84 -4.78
N HIS A 253 0.05 -13.64 -5.72
CA HIS A 253 -0.37 -13.55 -7.12
C HIS A 253 -1.84 -13.89 -7.30
N THR A 254 -2.37 -14.85 -6.54
CA THR A 254 -3.80 -15.20 -6.56
C THR A 254 -4.65 -14.02 -6.10
N ILE A 255 -4.24 -13.33 -5.03
CA ILE A 255 -4.88 -12.09 -4.56
C ILE A 255 -4.92 -11.06 -5.69
N LEU A 256 -3.78 -10.72 -6.29
CA LEU A 256 -3.70 -9.70 -7.33
C LEU A 256 -4.50 -10.06 -8.59
N SER A 257 -4.44 -11.32 -9.04
CA SER A 257 -5.22 -11.78 -10.20
C SER A 257 -6.73 -11.86 -9.92
N GLY A 258 -7.12 -11.96 -8.65
CA GLY A 258 -8.51 -11.85 -8.21
C GLY A 258 -9.11 -10.47 -8.45
N ILE A 259 -8.30 -9.42 -8.52
CA ILE A 259 -8.76 -8.04 -8.64
C ILE A 259 -9.03 -7.68 -10.11
N ARG A 260 -10.14 -6.97 -10.35
CA ARG A 260 -10.52 -6.42 -11.65
C ARG A 260 -10.97 -4.96 -11.54
N ILE A 261 -10.46 -4.12 -12.45
CA ILE A 261 -10.82 -2.70 -12.57
C ILE A 261 -11.47 -2.46 -13.94
N GLU A 262 -12.78 -2.27 -13.98
CA GLU A 262 -13.51 -1.90 -15.21
C GLU A 262 -13.44 -0.39 -15.45
N GLY A 263 -13.38 0.03 -16.71
CA GLY A 263 -13.26 1.43 -17.11
C GLY A 263 -11.83 1.94 -17.22
N LEU A 264 -10.83 1.07 -16.99
CA LEU A 264 -9.41 1.39 -17.05
C LEU A 264 -8.72 0.60 -18.17
N LYS A 265 -7.74 1.23 -18.84
CA LYS A 265 -6.81 0.57 -19.77
C LYS A 265 -5.40 1.08 -19.50
N ALA A 266 -4.75 0.51 -18.50
CA ALA A 266 -3.46 0.96 -18.01
C ALA A 266 -2.29 0.24 -18.69
N GLY A 267 -2.41 -1.08 -18.92
CA GLY A 267 -1.35 -1.88 -19.53
C GLY A 267 0.01 -1.75 -18.83
N LYS A 268 1.08 -1.65 -19.62
CA LYS A 268 2.46 -1.48 -19.11
C LYS A 268 2.69 -0.09 -18.53
N MET A 269 3.60 0.01 -17.56
CA MET A 269 3.98 1.31 -17.02
C MET A 269 4.72 2.10 -18.10
N SER A 270 4.14 3.21 -18.55
CA SER A 270 4.81 4.10 -19.51
C SER A 270 5.94 4.84 -18.81
N SER A 271 7.07 4.99 -19.51
CA SER A 271 8.22 5.83 -19.13
C SER A 271 8.40 6.99 -20.10
#